data_AF-A0A538ELK3-F1
#
_entry.id   AF-A0A538ELK3-F1
#
_cell.length_a   1.000
_cell.length_b   1.000
_cell.length_c   1.000
_cell.angle_alpha   90.00
_cell.angle_beta   90.00
_cell.angle_gamma   90.00
#
_symmetry.space_group_name_H-M   'P 1'
#
loop_
_entity.id
_entity.type
_entity.pdbx_description
1 polymer ?
#
loop_
_entity_poly.entity_id
_entity_poly.type
_entity_poly.pdbx_seq_one_letter_code
_entity_poly.pdbx_strand_id
1 'polypeptide(L)'
;MPEAEVREGYHIERPNREKAASKATKAVVILLLLASAFLVFVVTVGGWSKLAGMQAIQIAYMLVYLVMAFYVARWNRGVLPLAAALAIILGIFAAIAGPEWFDRDKSGFTSPALNESVVGLVTLIIIPVQLLLIAFSMRGFQQAWNVEVEVPDGQHYEPGMTFDDEGGGGPRRPATA
;
A
#
# COMPACT_ATOMS: atom_id res chain seq x y z
N MET A 1 -24.30 -4.15 6.04
CA MET A 1 -24.08 -5.57 5.73
C MET A 1 -24.40 -6.31 7.01
N PRO A 2 -25.40 -7.19 7.05
CA PRO A 2 -25.57 -8.06 8.20
C PRO A 2 -24.26 -8.84 8.34
N GLU A 3 -23.67 -8.86 9.54
CA GLU A 3 -22.55 -9.76 9.84
C GLU A 3 -23.04 -11.16 9.45
N ALA A 4 -22.33 -11.86 8.56
CA ALA A 4 -22.66 -13.24 8.24
C ALA A 4 -22.70 -13.97 9.57
N GLU A 5 -23.89 -14.40 9.96
CA GLU A 5 -24.12 -15.03 11.25
C GLU A 5 -23.28 -16.31 11.23
N VAL A 6 -22.19 -16.29 11.99
CA VAL A 6 -21.24 -17.40 12.03
C VAL A 6 -22.05 -18.63 12.43
N ARG A 7 -22.02 -19.67 11.58
CA ARG A 7 -22.77 -20.90 11.84
C ARG A 7 -22.41 -21.42 13.24
N GLU A 8 -23.42 -21.85 13.99
CA GLU A 8 -23.20 -22.41 15.33
C GLU A 8 -22.20 -23.58 15.26
N GLY A 9 -21.17 -23.53 16.10
CA GLY A 9 -20.05 -24.49 16.09
C GLY A 9 -18.96 -24.20 15.06
N TYR A 10 -18.92 -23.00 14.46
CA TYR A 10 -17.88 -22.55 13.54
C TYR A 10 -17.27 -21.21 14.00
N HIS A 11 -16.02 -20.94 13.59
CA HIS A 11 -15.35 -19.65 13.73
C HIS A 11 -14.78 -19.16 12.40
N ILE A 12 -14.61 -17.85 12.26
CA ILE A 12 -14.04 -17.23 11.05
C ILE A 12 -12.51 -17.21 11.14
N GLU A 13 -11.84 -17.87 10.21
CA GLU A 13 -10.40 -17.73 9.98
C GLU A 13 -10.10 -16.93 8.72
N ARG A 14 -8.96 -16.21 8.75
CA ARG A 14 -8.47 -15.40 7.63
C ARG A 14 -7.11 -15.90 7.16
N PRO A 15 -7.05 -17.08 6.50
CA PRO A 15 -5.81 -17.84 6.33
C PRO A 15 -4.74 -17.07 5.54
N ASN A 16 -5.14 -16.22 4.60
CA ASN A 16 -4.20 -15.40 3.84
C ASN A 16 -3.47 -14.34 4.68
N ARG A 17 -4.05 -13.88 5.80
CA ARG A 17 -3.41 -12.88 6.68
C ARG A 17 -2.33 -13.49 7.57
N GLU A 18 -2.38 -14.80 7.77
CA GLU A 18 -1.43 -15.51 8.64
C GLU A 18 -0.13 -15.86 7.94
N LYS A 19 -0.18 -16.02 6.60
CA LYS A 19 0.96 -16.30 5.73
C LYS A 19 2.07 -15.28 5.92
N ALA A 20 3.30 -15.77 6.10
CA ALA A 20 4.49 -14.94 6.22
C ALA A 20 4.67 -13.99 5.01
N ALA A 21 4.41 -14.49 3.80
CA ALA A 21 4.47 -13.70 2.56
C ALA A 21 3.51 -12.49 2.56
N SER A 22 2.31 -12.65 3.13
CA SER A 22 1.32 -11.59 3.21
C SER A 22 1.64 -10.56 4.28
N LYS A 23 2.14 -11.01 5.44
CA LYS A 23 2.67 -10.10 6.47
C LYS A 23 3.85 -9.27 5.94
N ALA A 24 4.77 -9.90 5.19
CA ALA A 24 5.90 -9.24 4.57
C ALA A 24 5.44 -8.22 3.51
N THR A 25 4.52 -8.60 2.62
CA THR A 25 4.00 -7.69 1.59
C THR A 25 3.28 -6.49 2.22
N LYS A 26 2.49 -6.72 3.28
CA LYS A 26 1.86 -5.66 4.06
C LYS A 26 2.90 -4.68 4.62
N ALA A 27 3.95 -5.19 5.26
CA ALA A 27 5.01 -4.36 5.83
C ALA A 27 5.74 -3.53 4.76
N VAL A 28 6.05 -4.13 3.62
CA VAL A 28 6.70 -3.44 2.49
C VAL A 28 5.80 -2.33 1.93
N VAL A 29 4.52 -2.59 1.70
CA VAL A 29 3.58 -1.56 1.21
C VAL A 29 3.46 -0.39 2.19
N ILE A 30 3.36 -0.67 3.49
CA ILE A 30 3.35 0.38 4.53
C ILE A 30 4.64 1.21 4.47
N LEU A 31 5.80 0.55 4.43
CA LEU A 31 7.09 1.24 4.35
C LEU A 31 7.18 2.13 3.11
N LEU A 32 6.73 1.65 1.95
CA LEU A 32 6.76 2.41 0.70
C LEU A 32 5.80 3.61 0.73
N LEU A 33 4.63 3.48 1.34
CA LEU A 33 3.70 4.61 1.54
C LEU A 33 4.29 5.67 2.46
N LEU A 34 4.90 5.26 3.58
CA LEU A 34 5.55 6.18 4.51
C LEU A 34 6.78 6.85 3.89
N ALA A 35 7.61 6.09 3.17
CA ALA A 35 8.77 6.61 2.45
C ALA A 35 8.33 7.63 1.39
N SER A 36 7.25 7.34 0.65
CA SER A 36 6.69 8.27 -0.33
C SER A 36 6.19 9.57 0.31
N ALA A 37 5.44 9.46 1.42
CA ALA A 37 4.97 10.64 2.16
C ALA A 37 6.15 11.46 2.70
N PHE A 38 7.20 10.81 3.19
CA PHE A 38 8.42 11.47 3.65
C PHE A 38 9.19 12.17 2.51
N LEU A 39 9.33 11.53 1.35
CA LEU A 39 9.96 12.15 0.19
C LEU A 39 9.18 13.39 -0.28
N VAL A 40 7.85 13.28 -0.37
CA VAL A 40 6.99 14.44 -0.69
C VAL A 40 7.14 15.53 0.37
N PHE A 41 7.22 15.19 1.66
CA PHE A 41 7.47 16.15 2.73
C PHE A 41 8.79 16.91 2.53
N VAL A 42 9.88 16.20 2.24
CA VAL A 42 11.19 16.81 2.00
C VAL A 42 11.14 17.76 0.80
N VAL A 43 10.48 17.36 -0.30
CA VAL A 43 10.26 18.24 -1.47
C VAL A 43 9.39 19.44 -1.11
N THR A 44 8.34 19.23 -0.31
CA THR A 44 7.40 20.29 0.10
C THR A 44 8.12 21.37 0.91
N VAL A 45 8.89 20.97 1.91
CA VAL A 45 9.63 21.88 2.79
C VAL A 45 10.81 22.50 2.05
N GLY A 46 11.57 21.70 1.30
CA GLY A 46 12.72 22.17 0.53
C GLY A 46 12.34 23.17 -0.54
N GLY A 47 11.24 22.93 -1.25
CA GLY A 47 10.75 23.77 -2.34
C GLY A 47 9.72 24.82 -1.94
N TRP A 48 9.38 24.98 -0.65
CA TRP A 48 8.18 25.68 -0.18
C TRP A 48 7.84 27.01 -0.89
N SER A 49 8.83 27.90 -1.04
CA SER A 49 8.66 29.22 -1.64
C SER A 49 8.54 29.21 -3.17
N LYS A 50 8.76 28.06 -3.81
CA LYS A 50 8.83 27.87 -5.26
C LYS A 50 7.78 26.90 -5.81
N LEU A 51 6.92 26.35 -4.95
CA LEU A 51 5.91 25.36 -5.33
C LEU A 51 4.68 25.93 -6.07
N ALA A 52 4.63 27.23 -6.38
CA ALA A 52 3.57 27.84 -7.19
C ALA A 52 2.11 27.45 -6.78
N GLY A 53 1.84 27.33 -5.48
CA GLY A 53 0.52 26.94 -4.95
C GLY A 53 0.29 25.43 -4.80
N MET A 54 1.23 24.59 -5.25
CA MET A 54 1.15 23.12 -5.11
C MET A 54 1.32 22.62 -3.68
N GLN A 55 1.62 23.49 -2.69
CA GLN A 55 1.83 23.06 -1.31
C GLN A 55 0.62 22.30 -0.76
N ALA A 56 -0.60 22.81 -1.00
CA ALA A 56 -1.83 22.18 -0.52
C ALA A 56 -2.05 20.79 -1.12
N ILE A 57 -1.74 20.61 -2.40
CA ILE A 57 -1.86 19.33 -3.10
C ILE A 57 -0.84 18.33 -2.56
N GLN A 58 0.41 18.76 -2.33
CA GLN A 58 1.44 17.88 -1.74
C GLN A 58 1.07 17.46 -0.31
N ILE A 59 0.55 18.38 0.50
CA ILE A 59 0.05 18.08 1.84
C ILE A 59 -1.11 17.08 1.79
N ALA A 60 -2.05 17.25 0.87
CA ALA A 60 -3.13 16.29 0.68
C ALA A 60 -2.60 14.89 0.30
N TYR A 61 -1.64 14.80 -0.62
CA TYR A 61 -0.99 13.53 -0.99
C TYR A 61 -0.34 12.85 0.21
N MET A 62 0.40 13.60 1.04
CA MET A 62 1.02 13.06 2.26
C MET A 62 -0.03 12.49 3.20
N LEU A 63 -1.09 13.24 3.50
CA LEU A 63 -2.16 12.80 4.40
C LEU A 63 -2.88 11.55 3.86
N VAL A 64 -3.20 11.54 2.56
CA VAL A 64 -3.82 10.37 1.92
C VAL A 64 -2.92 9.15 2.02
N TYR A 65 -1.61 9.28 1.81
CA TYR A 65 -0.66 8.17 1.92
C TYR A 65 -0.54 7.65 3.36
N LEU A 66 -0.53 8.52 4.36
CA LEU A 66 -0.55 8.13 5.78
C LEU A 66 -1.84 7.40 6.14
N VAL A 67 -3.00 7.89 5.68
CA VAL A 67 -4.30 7.23 5.88
C VAL A 67 -4.34 5.87 5.20
N MET A 68 -3.83 5.75 3.97
CA MET A 68 -3.73 4.46 3.29
C MET A 68 -2.81 3.50 4.04
N ALA A 69 -1.65 3.96 4.54
CA ALA A 69 -0.73 3.12 5.30
C ALA A 69 -1.41 2.54 6.55
N PHE A 70 -2.21 3.34 7.23
CA PHE A 70 -3.03 2.90 8.36
C PHE A 70 -4.09 1.87 7.97
N TYR A 71 -4.80 2.05 6.85
CA TYR A 71 -5.77 1.07 6.36
C TYR A 71 -5.11 -0.23 5.89
N VAL A 72 -3.93 -0.17 5.28
CA VAL A 72 -3.13 -1.36 4.94
C VAL A 72 -2.72 -2.10 6.22
N ALA A 73 -2.29 -1.38 7.26
CA ALA A 73 -1.96 -1.98 8.56
C ALA A 73 -3.14 -2.76 9.17
N ARG A 74 -4.36 -2.27 8.92
CA ARG A 74 -5.66 -2.89 9.28
C ARG A 74 -6.16 -3.95 8.31
N TRP A 75 -5.31 -4.44 7.41
CA TRP A 75 -5.63 -5.49 6.43
C TRP A 75 -6.74 -5.11 5.44
N ASN A 76 -6.93 -3.81 5.18
CA ASN A 76 -7.87 -3.38 4.15
C ASN A 76 -7.26 -3.63 2.75
N ARG A 77 -7.88 -4.53 1.98
CA ARG A 77 -7.44 -4.85 0.61
C ARG A 77 -7.78 -3.75 -0.39
N GLY A 78 -8.89 -3.03 -0.17
CA GLY A 78 -9.43 -2.06 -1.13
C GLY A 78 -8.50 -0.87 -1.36
N VAL A 79 -7.66 -0.52 -0.38
CA VAL A 79 -6.71 0.59 -0.50
C VAL A 79 -5.48 0.26 -1.36
N LEU A 80 -5.18 -1.02 -1.63
CA LEU A 80 -4.02 -1.41 -2.44
C LEU A 80 -4.11 -0.95 -3.90
N PRO A 81 -5.20 -1.20 -4.65
CA PRO A 81 -5.32 -0.67 -6.02
C PRO A 81 -5.38 0.87 -6.04
N LEU A 82 -5.98 1.49 -5.01
CA LEU A 82 -5.97 2.95 -4.88
C LEU A 82 -4.55 3.51 -4.69
N ALA A 83 -3.74 2.88 -3.84
CA ALA A 83 -2.34 3.24 -3.65
C ALA A 83 -1.54 3.13 -4.96
N ALA A 84 -1.75 2.06 -5.74
CA ALA A 84 -1.12 1.92 -7.05
C ALA A 84 -1.53 3.04 -8.03
N ALA A 85 -2.82 3.38 -8.10
CA ALA A 85 -3.31 4.44 -8.97
C ALA A 85 -2.73 5.82 -8.60
N LEU A 86 -2.72 6.17 -7.31
CA LEU A 86 -2.14 7.43 -6.85
C LEU A 86 -0.61 7.46 -7.03
N ALA A 87 0.07 6.32 -6.89
CA ALA A 87 1.50 6.19 -7.15
C ALA A 87 1.85 6.46 -8.61
N ILE A 88 1.00 6.03 -9.56
CA ILE A 88 1.18 6.37 -10.99
C ILE A 88 1.12 7.89 -11.18
N ILE A 89 0.09 8.55 -10.64
CA ILE A 89 -0.09 10.00 -10.80
C ILE A 89 1.10 10.76 -10.18
N LEU A 90 1.48 10.41 -8.94
CA LEU A 90 2.61 11.05 -8.26
C LEU A 90 3.94 10.80 -8.99
N GLY A 91 4.15 9.59 -9.52
CA GLY A 91 5.31 9.25 -10.31
C GLY A 91 5.41 10.08 -11.60
N ILE A 92 4.30 10.33 -12.28
CA ILE A 92 4.25 11.21 -13.46
C ILE A 92 4.62 12.64 -13.09
N PHE A 93 4.04 13.19 -12.02
CA PHE A 93 4.39 14.54 -11.57
C PHE A 93 5.87 14.65 -11.16
N ALA A 94 6.41 13.63 -10.49
CA ALA A 94 7.83 13.57 -10.17
C ALA A 94 8.73 13.52 -11.41
N ALA A 95 8.33 12.77 -12.45
CA ALA A 95 9.07 12.68 -13.71
C ALA A 95 9.11 14.00 -14.47
N ILE A 96 8.02 14.78 -14.43
CA ILE A 96 7.96 16.10 -15.08
C ILE A 96 8.68 17.15 -14.23
N ALA A 97 8.46 17.17 -12.92
CA ALA A 97 8.99 18.21 -12.03
C ALA A 97 10.47 18.02 -11.67
N GLY A 98 10.97 16.78 -11.67
CA GLY A 98 12.35 16.47 -11.29
C GLY A 98 13.40 17.23 -12.12
N PRO A 99 13.39 17.13 -13.45
CA PRO A 99 14.30 17.86 -14.34
C PRO A 99 14.25 19.39 -14.14
N GLU A 100 13.03 19.93 -13.96
CA GLU A 100 12.78 21.36 -13.78
C GLU A 100 13.46 21.95 -12.53
N TRP A 101 13.76 21.14 -11.51
CA TRP A 101 14.54 21.60 -10.36
C TRP A 101 16.00 21.82 -10.72
N PHE A 102 16.60 20.95 -11.53
CA PHE A 102 17.97 21.12 -12.00
C PHE A 102 18.12 22.33 -12.93
N ASP A 103 17.08 22.64 -13.71
CA ASP A 103 17.09 23.83 -14.56
C ASP A 103 17.12 25.16 -13.80
N ARG A 104 16.74 25.14 -12.52
CA ARG A 104 16.81 26.28 -11.59
C ARG A 104 18.18 26.45 -10.94
N ASP A 105 19.07 25.47 -11.06
CA ASP A 105 20.46 25.53 -10.55
C ASP A 105 21.34 26.37 -11.50
N LYS A 106 20.94 27.64 -11.69
CA LYS A 106 21.57 28.62 -12.57
C LYS A 106 21.62 29.98 -11.88
N SER A 107 22.60 30.81 -12.25
CA SER A 107 22.70 32.17 -11.74
C SER A 107 21.46 33.00 -12.11
N GLY A 108 20.95 33.78 -11.15
CA GLY A 108 19.77 34.64 -11.34
C GLY A 108 18.46 34.10 -10.77
N PHE A 109 18.41 32.85 -10.30
CA PHE A 109 17.26 32.31 -9.56
C PHE A 109 17.42 32.51 -8.04
N THR A 110 16.32 32.78 -7.35
CA THR A 110 16.30 32.78 -5.88
C THR A 110 16.26 31.35 -5.39
N SER A 111 17.22 30.98 -4.54
CA SER A 111 17.30 29.60 -4.06
C SER A 111 16.18 29.18 -3.11
N PRO A 112 15.74 27.90 -3.16
CA PRO A 112 14.85 27.32 -2.17
C PRO A 112 15.56 27.14 -0.82
N ALA A 113 14.83 26.61 0.17
CA ALA A 113 15.40 26.30 1.47
C ALA A 113 16.44 25.17 1.40
N LEU A 114 16.25 24.22 0.49
CA LEU A 114 17.23 23.21 0.12
C LEU A 114 17.78 23.53 -1.27
N ASN A 115 19.04 23.14 -1.52
CA ASN A 115 19.65 23.25 -2.83
C ASN A 115 18.77 22.56 -3.90
N GLU A 116 18.66 23.23 -5.05
CA GLU A 116 17.80 22.90 -6.18
C GLU A 116 18.10 21.49 -6.70
N SER A 117 19.38 21.15 -6.86
CA SER A 117 19.83 19.82 -7.27
C SER A 117 19.47 18.74 -6.25
N VAL A 118 19.48 19.05 -4.95
CA VAL A 118 19.01 18.12 -3.90
C VAL A 118 17.50 17.90 -3.99
N VAL A 119 16.71 18.96 -4.14
CA VAL A 119 15.25 18.85 -4.30
C VAL A 119 14.90 18.08 -5.58
N GLY A 120 15.62 18.35 -6.68
CA GLY A 120 15.49 17.62 -7.94
C GLY A 120 15.80 16.14 -7.79
N LEU A 121 16.90 15.79 -7.13
CA LEU A 121 17.27 14.39 -6.87
C LEU A 121 16.22 13.68 -6.01
N VAL A 122 15.77 14.29 -4.91
CA VAL A 122 14.72 13.71 -4.04
C VAL A 122 13.43 13.52 -4.84
N THR A 123 13.07 14.49 -5.68
CA THR A 123 11.90 14.38 -6.58
C THR A 123 12.05 13.20 -7.54
N LEU A 124 13.23 12.99 -8.15
CA LEU A 124 13.45 11.86 -9.04
C LEU A 124 13.45 10.50 -8.31
N ILE A 125 13.88 10.44 -7.05
CA ILE A 125 13.81 9.22 -6.21
C ILE A 125 12.36 8.80 -5.93
N ILE A 126 11.40 9.71 -5.99
CA ILE A 126 9.97 9.36 -5.86
C ILE A 126 9.57 8.36 -6.94
N ILE A 127 10.12 8.43 -8.15
CA ILE A 127 9.78 7.56 -9.29
C ILE A 127 10.05 6.08 -8.99
N PRO A 128 11.28 5.63 -8.67
CA PRO A 128 11.52 4.22 -8.35
C PRO A 128 10.73 3.76 -7.12
N VAL A 129 10.51 4.64 -6.12
CA VAL A 129 9.67 4.32 -4.96
C VAL A 129 8.21 4.08 -5.37
N GLN A 130 7.66 4.89 -6.29
CA GLN A 130 6.30 4.69 -6.80
C GLN A 130 6.19 3.39 -7.62
N LEU A 131 7.19 3.07 -8.44
CA LEU A 131 7.22 1.81 -9.19
C LEU A 131 7.21 0.58 -8.27
N LEU A 132 8.00 0.62 -7.20
CA LEU A 132 7.99 -0.41 -6.17
C LEU A 132 6.63 -0.47 -5.45
N LEU A 133 6.06 0.68 -5.10
CA LEU A 133 4.75 0.74 -4.44
C LEU A 133 3.66 0.11 -5.31
N ILE A 134 3.65 0.39 -6.61
CA ILE A 134 2.73 -0.21 -7.57
C ILE A 134 2.90 -1.73 -7.58
N ALA A 135 4.13 -2.22 -7.78
CA ALA A 135 4.41 -3.65 -7.87
C ALA A 135 3.98 -4.43 -6.61
N PHE A 136 4.33 -3.92 -5.42
CA PHE A 136 3.97 -4.57 -4.16
C PHE A 136 2.49 -4.42 -3.80
N SER A 137 1.84 -3.32 -4.18
CA SER A 137 0.40 -3.16 -4.00
C SER A 137 -0.39 -4.14 -4.86
N MET A 138 0.01 -4.33 -6.13
CA MET A 138 -0.61 -5.31 -7.01
C MET A 138 -0.38 -6.75 -6.53
N ARG A 139 0.83 -7.06 -6.06
CA ARG A 139 1.13 -8.34 -5.41
C ARG A 139 0.27 -8.57 -4.17
N GLY A 140 0.15 -7.57 -3.29
CA GLY A 140 -0.69 -7.66 -2.10
C GLY A 140 -2.17 -7.84 -2.44
N PHE A 141 -2.64 -7.17 -3.50
CA PHE A 141 -4.02 -7.31 -3.96
C PHE A 141 -4.31 -8.74 -4.44
N GLN A 142 -3.38 -9.37 -5.16
CA GLN A 142 -3.50 -10.75 -5.62
C GLN A 142 -3.47 -11.79 -4.48
N GLN A 143 -3.02 -11.43 -3.27
CA GLN A 143 -2.99 -12.34 -2.11
C GLN A 143 -4.35 -12.49 -1.40
N ALA A 144 -5.39 -11.80 -1.86
CA ALA A 144 -6.77 -11.99 -1.40
C ALA A 144 -6.95 -11.94 0.14
N TRP A 145 -6.51 -10.85 0.77
CA TRP A 145 -6.61 -10.64 2.23
C TRP A 145 -8.05 -10.57 2.78
N ASN A 146 -9.05 -10.43 1.90
CA ASN A 146 -10.46 -10.39 2.25
C ASN A 146 -11.12 -11.78 2.30
N VAL A 147 -10.39 -12.86 1.99
CA VAL A 147 -10.93 -14.22 2.07
C VAL A 147 -11.08 -14.58 3.55
N GLU A 148 -12.30 -14.96 3.89
CA GLU A 148 -12.74 -15.43 5.19
C GLU A 148 -13.30 -16.83 4.97
N VAL A 149 -12.90 -17.77 5.82
CA VAL A 149 -13.33 -19.17 5.76
C VAL A 149 -13.94 -19.51 7.11
N GLU A 150 -15.11 -20.12 7.10
CA GLU A 150 -15.72 -20.69 8.30
C GLU A 150 -15.12 -22.07 8.55
N VAL A 151 -14.61 -22.28 9.77
CA VAL A 151 -13.96 -23.52 10.19
C VAL A 151 -14.70 -24.06 11.41
N PRO A 152 -14.98 -25.37 11.50
CA PRO A 152 -15.60 -25.95 12.69
C PRO A 152 -14.75 -25.68 13.94
N ASP A 153 -15.41 -25.45 15.08
CA ASP A 153 -14.76 -25.23 16.36
C ASP A 153 -13.82 -26.39 16.71
N GLY A 154 -12.60 -26.05 17.16
CA GLY A 154 -11.55 -27.01 17.48
C GLY A 154 -10.72 -27.48 16.28
N GLN A 155 -10.98 -26.96 15.08
CA GLN A 155 -10.16 -27.21 13.88
C GLN A 155 -9.47 -25.92 13.40
N HIS A 156 -8.47 -26.09 12.54
CA HIS A 156 -7.81 -24.99 11.84
C HIS A 156 -7.95 -25.18 10.33
N TYR A 157 -7.98 -24.08 9.59
CA TYR A 157 -8.01 -24.15 8.14
C TYR A 157 -6.74 -24.83 7.60
N GLU A 158 -6.91 -25.98 6.95
CA GLU A 158 -5.87 -26.57 6.10
C GLU A 158 -6.23 -26.38 4.62
N PRO A 159 -5.28 -25.94 3.76
CA PRO A 159 -5.52 -25.85 2.33
C PRO A 159 -5.95 -27.19 1.73
N GLY A 160 -7.10 -27.21 1.04
CA GLY A 160 -7.65 -28.41 0.43
C GLY A 160 -8.61 -29.20 1.32
N MET A 161 -8.90 -28.72 2.54
CA MET A 161 -9.98 -29.25 3.36
C MET A 161 -11.34 -28.87 2.74
N THR A 162 -12.16 -29.85 2.43
CA THR A 162 -13.58 -29.67 2.08
C THR A 162 -14.42 -29.97 3.30
N PHE A 163 -15.27 -29.02 3.69
CA PHE A 163 -16.26 -29.24 4.74
C PHE A 163 -17.52 -29.80 4.08
N ASP A 164 -17.96 -30.99 4.48
CA ASP A 164 -19.24 -31.53 4.07
C ASP A 164 -20.34 -30.63 4.69
N ASP A 165 -21.20 -30.03 3.85
CA ASP A 165 -22.29 -29.15 4.30
C ASP A 165 -23.36 -29.88 5.14
N GLU A 166 -23.32 -31.22 5.14
CA GLU A 166 -24.27 -32.09 5.84
C GLU A 166 -23.69 -32.62 7.16
N GLY A 167 -24.06 -31.95 8.27
CA GLY A 167 -24.18 -32.51 9.61
C GLY A 167 -23.09 -33.48 10.11
N GLY A 168 -22.05 -32.94 10.74
CA GLY A 168 -21.24 -33.68 11.73
C GLY A 168 -20.20 -34.67 11.20
N GLY A 169 -19.94 -34.70 9.89
CA GLY A 169 -18.84 -35.46 9.31
C GLY A 169 -17.50 -34.74 9.47
N GLY A 170 -16.59 -35.31 10.28
CA GLY A 170 -15.21 -34.82 10.39
C GLY A 170 -14.46 -34.77 9.04
N PRO A 171 -13.38 -33.99 8.94
CA PRO A 171 -12.74 -33.65 7.66
C PRO A 171 -12.27 -34.90 6.90
N ARG A 172 -12.65 -35.01 5.62
CA ARG A 172 -12.03 -35.98 4.71
C ARG A 172 -10.76 -35.39 4.13
N ARG A 173 -9.62 -36.06 4.34
CA ARG A 173 -8.40 -35.73 3.62
C ARG A 173 -8.63 -35.90 2.11
N PRO A 174 -8.12 -35.00 1.25
CA PRO A 174 -8.20 -35.18 -0.18
C PRO A 174 -7.56 -36.52 -0.56
N ALA A 175 -8.27 -37.32 -1.36
CA ALA A 175 -7.72 -38.54 -1.92
C ALA A 175 -6.48 -38.17 -2.73
N THR A 176 -5.32 -38.63 -2.28
CA THR A 176 -4.08 -38.57 -3.04
C THR A 176 -4.28 -39.32 -4.36
N ALA A 177 -4.24 -38.59 -5.48
CA ALA A 177 -4.13 -39.13 -6.83
C ALA A 177 -2.65 -39.16 -7.26
#